data_AF-G4NBV3-F1
#
_entry.id   AF-G4NBV3-F1
#
_cell.length_a   1.000
_cell.length_b   1.000
_cell.length_c   1.000
_cell.angle_alpha   90.00
_cell.angle_beta   90.00
_cell.angle_gamma   90.00
#
_symmetry.space_group_name_H-M   'P 1'
#
loop_
_entity.id
_entity.type
_entity.pdbx_description
1 polymer ?
#
loop_
_entity_poly.entity_id
_entity_poly.type
_entity_poly.pdbx_seq_one_letter_code
_entity_poly.pdbx_strand_id
1 'polypeptide(L)'
;MEDRIPSLLTLIITTSPTPSAPETELLTQVIASYRRHCPSLLTCRVIVVLDTYDHIKPRARLKRGQVTAQGAQVYDVYKENVKELFLAEYCPDRALPIPMTQSSVEAEFGFDGRNNPLGSAVSVAVSRTDDGRVTFVEPADRLGFGLAVRTALRLTETSYVWIHQHDWTLVTDIPIAGMLDVMEANKASPAGLPSTLSLSSLSLSSASTSEAPASALDTATVGSLPGSPAAADTPGGTGDDAFTTDLESPPVKYICLPSCRLLSYAVQAHVTYHTALLRLTRQLKRTFIPSSSSLPPIPLTPLFFWHDKPHIAEVSHYLARVFPTRLSMARGAFIEDTVGHRARDQMKLGNWAKWACWMYYPDEGKRLCLRHLHGRTWRGSVLELEKKEHHITMNIKGKRNQKKLDKKKEKREANPADSDDGHHQATTAPAPIEESLGSVEGVRGGHVPATPGS
;
A
#
# COMPACT_ATOMS: atom_id res chain seq x y z
N MET A 1 11.66 -25.86 9.00
CA MET A 1 11.10 -24.69 8.29
C MET A 1 11.85 -23.40 8.66
N GLU A 2 12.13 -23.16 9.95
CA GLU A 2 12.78 -21.94 10.41
C GLU A 2 14.14 -21.65 9.74
N ASP A 3 15.00 -22.66 9.58
CA ASP A 3 16.30 -22.52 8.90
C ASP A 3 16.18 -22.20 7.41
N ARG A 4 15.02 -22.49 6.78
CA ARG A 4 14.77 -22.22 5.36
C ARG A 4 14.28 -20.80 5.12
N ILE A 5 13.80 -20.08 6.14
CA ILE A 5 13.17 -18.76 5.97
C ILE A 5 14.07 -17.79 5.19
N PRO A 6 15.38 -17.62 5.50
CA PRO A 6 16.24 -16.69 4.76
C PRO A 6 16.41 -17.00 3.27
N SER A 7 16.22 -18.27 2.89
CA SER A 7 16.27 -18.72 1.49
C SER A 7 14.93 -18.51 0.75
N LEU A 8 13.83 -18.40 1.48
CA LEU A 8 12.48 -18.30 0.93
C LEU A 8 11.94 -16.88 0.92
N LEU A 9 12.43 -16.01 1.82
CA LEU A 9 11.86 -14.70 2.10
C LEU A 9 12.90 -13.58 2.03
N THR A 10 12.55 -12.49 1.36
CA THR A 10 13.26 -11.21 1.40
C THR A 10 12.37 -10.15 2.06
N LEU A 11 12.92 -9.43 3.03
CA LEU A 11 12.28 -8.25 3.61
C LEU A 11 12.52 -7.05 2.69
N ILE A 12 11.45 -6.40 2.24
CA ILE A 12 11.52 -5.11 1.55
C ILE A 12 10.98 -4.06 2.52
N ILE A 13 11.81 -3.08 2.86
CA ILE A 13 11.40 -1.93 3.66
C ILE A 13 11.60 -0.64 2.89
N THR A 14 10.53 0.15 2.75
CA THR A 14 10.58 1.45 2.09
C THR A 14 10.58 2.57 3.11
N THR A 15 11.50 3.51 2.97
CA THR A 15 11.53 4.78 3.70
C THR A 15 11.70 5.94 2.72
N SER A 16 11.33 7.14 3.17
CA SER A 16 11.47 8.40 2.43
C SER A 16 11.80 9.52 3.43
N PRO A 17 11.89 10.81 3.02
CA PRO A 17 12.02 11.90 3.97
C PRO A 17 10.91 11.89 5.02
N THR A 18 11.30 12.02 6.29
CA THR A 18 10.42 12.08 7.47
C THR A 18 10.70 13.34 8.29
N PRO A 19 9.78 13.80 9.15
CA PRO A 19 10.03 14.95 10.01
C PRO A 19 11.07 14.69 11.11
N SER A 20 11.37 13.43 11.42
CA SER A 20 12.39 13.05 12.39
C SER A 20 13.80 12.97 11.80
N ALA A 21 13.96 13.11 10.47
CA ALA A 21 15.29 13.14 9.85
C ALA A 21 16.15 14.26 10.46
N PRO A 22 17.44 14.02 10.76
CA PRO A 22 18.25 12.86 10.33
C PRO A 22 18.16 11.61 11.22
N GLU A 23 17.36 11.64 12.29
CA GLU A 23 17.24 10.51 13.21
C GLU A 23 16.48 9.32 12.60
N THR A 24 16.96 8.11 12.91
CA THR A 24 16.42 6.84 12.39
C THR A 24 15.37 6.21 13.31
N GLU A 25 14.90 6.94 14.30
CA GLU A 25 14.08 6.43 15.41
C GLU A 25 12.85 5.60 14.98
N LEU A 26 12.18 6.00 13.88
CA LEU A 26 11.08 5.22 13.31
C LEU A 26 11.54 3.81 12.95
N LEU A 27 12.62 3.70 12.17
CA LEU A 27 13.19 2.42 11.75
C LEU A 27 13.77 1.64 12.94
N THR A 28 14.38 2.31 13.91
CA THR A 28 14.83 1.68 15.16
C THR A 28 13.67 1.01 15.90
N GLN A 29 12.52 1.69 16.02
CA GLN A 29 11.31 1.11 16.63
C GLN A 29 10.75 -0.05 15.81
N VAL A 30 10.77 0.05 14.47
CA VAL A 30 10.36 -1.04 13.58
C VAL A 30 11.26 -2.27 13.78
N ILE A 31 12.58 -2.11 13.74
CA ILE A 31 13.55 -3.21 13.94
C ILE A 31 13.44 -3.81 15.35
N ALA A 32 13.27 -2.98 16.38
CA ALA A 32 13.01 -3.47 17.73
C ALA A 32 11.73 -4.32 17.82
N SER A 33 10.71 -3.98 17.03
CA SER A 33 9.50 -4.81 16.93
C SER A 33 9.75 -6.14 16.23
N TYR A 34 10.68 -6.21 15.26
CA TYR A 34 11.10 -7.47 14.65
C TYR A 34 11.78 -8.37 15.68
N ARG A 35 12.77 -7.85 16.42
CA ARG A 35 13.44 -8.61 17.50
C ARG A 35 12.48 -9.20 18.51
N ARG A 36 11.40 -8.49 18.82
CA ARG A 36 10.43 -8.92 19.83
C ARG A 36 9.42 -9.93 19.28
N HIS A 37 8.95 -9.73 18.05
CA HIS A 37 7.74 -10.40 17.56
C HIS A 37 7.95 -11.25 16.30
N CYS A 38 9.05 -11.08 15.58
CA CYS A 38 9.40 -11.89 14.41
C CYS A 38 10.92 -11.86 14.15
N PRO A 39 11.76 -12.43 15.04
CA PRO A 39 13.22 -12.38 14.91
C PRO A 39 13.76 -12.91 13.58
N SER A 40 13.06 -13.87 12.96
CA SER A 40 13.43 -14.43 11.66
C SER A 40 13.52 -13.38 10.54
N LEU A 41 12.87 -12.21 10.67
CA LEU A 41 13.04 -11.12 9.69
C LEU A 41 14.44 -10.50 9.69
N LEU A 42 15.21 -10.65 10.78
CA LEU A 42 16.58 -10.15 10.90
C LEU A 42 17.61 -11.13 10.33
N THR A 43 17.21 -12.38 10.09
CA THR A 43 18.07 -13.37 9.43
C THR A 43 17.83 -13.43 7.92
N CYS A 44 16.74 -12.85 7.44
CA CYS A 44 16.41 -12.74 6.02
C CYS A 44 17.32 -11.77 5.27
N ARG A 45 17.35 -11.89 3.95
CA ARG A 45 17.81 -10.81 3.07
C ARG A 45 16.92 -9.59 3.26
N VAL A 46 17.50 -8.40 3.25
CA VAL A 46 16.78 -7.13 3.35
C VAL A 46 17.14 -6.20 2.20
N ILE A 47 16.10 -5.64 1.58
CA ILE A 47 16.18 -4.55 0.60
C ILE A 47 15.59 -3.30 1.26
N VAL A 48 16.43 -2.30 1.49
CA VAL A 48 16.04 -1.01 2.06
C VAL A 48 15.97 0.00 0.92
N VAL A 49 14.75 0.45 0.60
CA VAL A 49 14.53 1.49 -0.42
C VAL A 49 14.47 2.84 0.25
N LEU A 50 15.44 3.69 -0.07
CA LEU A 50 15.58 5.08 0.39
C LEU A 50 15.03 6.02 -0.69
N ASP A 51 13.69 6.07 -0.82
CA ASP A 51 13.01 6.90 -1.83
C ASP A 51 13.15 8.40 -1.52
N THR A 52 13.20 9.23 -2.55
CA THR A 52 13.54 10.67 -2.40
C THR A 52 12.31 11.58 -2.46
N TYR A 53 12.51 12.88 -2.71
CA TYR A 53 11.47 13.91 -2.85
C TYR A 53 11.45 14.52 -4.27
N ASP A 54 10.36 15.21 -4.60
CA ASP A 54 10.17 15.89 -5.90
C ASP A 54 10.60 17.35 -5.87
N HIS A 55 10.25 18.07 -4.80
CA HIS A 55 10.36 19.52 -4.77
C HIS A 55 10.74 20.07 -3.39
N ILE A 56 11.60 21.09 -3.41
CA ILE A 56 11.88 21.92 -2.25
C ILE A 56 10.88 23.08 -2.21
N LYS A 57 10.14 23.22 -1.11
CA LYS A 57 9.11 24.25 -0.89
C LYS A 57 9.23 24.83 0.53
N PRO A 58 8.70 26.04 0.81
CA PRO A 58 8.72 26.61 2.15
C PRO A 58 8.02 25.77 3.21
N ARG A 59 7.01 24.98 2.80
CA ARG A 59 6.26 24.07 3.69
C ARG A 59 6.33 22.65 3.17
N ALA A 60 6.71 21.71 4.03
CA ALA A 60 6.74 20.29 3.70
C ALA A 60 5.33 19.74 3.49
N ARG A 61 5.16 18.95 2.41
CA ARG A 61 4.00 18.10 2.12
C ARG A 61 4.51 16.74 1.66
N LEU A 62 4.95 15.93 2.61
CA LEU A 62 5.68 14.68 2.35
C LEU A 62 4.89 13.69 1.46
N LYS A 63 3.56 13.59 1.63
CA LYS A 63 2.71 12.75 0.75
C LYS A 63 2.75 13.17 -0.73
N ARG A 64 3.07 14.44 -1.01
CA ARG A 64 3.22 15.00 -2.36
C ARG A 64 4.68 15.17 -2.78
N GLY A 65 5.62 14.53 -2.09
CA GLY A 65 7.05 14.65 -2.40
C GLY A 65 7.64 16.04 -2.16
N GLN A 66 7.05 16.86 -1.28
CA GLN A 66 7.54 18.22 -1.01
C GLN A 66 8.24 18.28 0.34
N VAL A 67 9.49 18.75 0.35
CA VAL A 67 10.33 18.94 1.55
C VAL A 67 10.72 20.41 1.71
N THR A 68 11.21 20.79 2.89
CA THR A 68 11.85 22.11 3.09
C THR A 68 13.32 22.06 2.68
N ALA A 69 13.96 23.22 2.52
CA ALA A 69 15.39 23.29 2.22
C ALA A 69 16.24 22.59 3.29
N GLN A 70 15.91 22.83 4.57
CA GLN A 70 16.52 22.10 5.69
C GLN A 70 16.23 20.59 5.60
N GLY A 71 15.00 20.20 5.28
CA GLY A 71 14.61 18.79 5.14
C GLY A 71 15.37 18.06 4.04
N ALA A 72 15.68 18.74 2.93
CA ALA A 72 16.54 18.23 1.88
C ALA A 72 17.99 18.03 2.36
N GLN A 73 18.56 19.03 3.04
CA GLN A 73 19.94 18.97 3.54
C GLN A 73 20.18 17.84 4.54
N VAL A 74 19.23 17.60 5.46
CA VAL A 74 19.38 16.53 6.45
C VAL A 74 19.05 15.14 5.91
N TYR A 75 18.46 15.04 4.72
CA TYR A 75 18.04 13.75 4.18
C TYR A 75 19.22 12.90 3.73
N ASP A 76 20.29 13.49 3.20
CA ASP A 76 21.50 12.73 2.87
C ASP A 76 22.13 12.11 4.12
N VAL A 77 22.18 12.87 5.22
CA VAL A 77 22.61 12.36 6.53
C VAL A 77 21.70 11.25 7.03
N TYR A 78 20.38 11.39 6.86
CA TYR A 78 19.42 10.33 7.20
C TYR A 78 19.70 9.04 6.42
N LYS A 79 20.01 9.12 5.11
CA LYS A 79 20.32 7.92 4.32
C LYS A 79 21.53 7.17 4.86
N GLU A 80 22.61 7.89 5.19
CA GLU A 80 23.80 7.28 5.78
C GLU A 80 23.53 6.68 7.16
N ASN A 81 22.81 7.40 8.04
CA ASN A 81 22.41 6.86 9.35
C ASN A 81 21.55 5.59 9.22
N VAL A 82 20.65 5.52 8.22
CA VAL A 82 19.86 4.32 7.94
C VAL A 82 20.75 3.18 7.45
N LYS A 83 21.72 3.46 6.57
CA LYS A 83 22.67 2.44 6.10
C LYS A 83 23.45 1.84 7.27
N GLU A 84 24.01 2.69 8.13
CA GLU A 84 24.72 2.27 9.34
C GLU A 84 23.83 1.41 10.25
N LEU A 85 22.59 1.86 10.52
CA LEU A 85 21.62 1.11 11.32
C LEU A 85 21.38 -0.29 10.75
N PHE A 86 21.07 -0.43 9.47
CA PHE A 86 20.78 -1.74 8.88
C PHE A 86 22.02 -2.64 8.80
N LEU A 87 23.20 -2.07 8.54
CA LEU A 87 24.44 -2.83 8.54
C LEU A 87 24.77 -3.36 9.95
N ALA A 88 24.63 -2.54 10.99
CA ALA A 88 24.84 -2.97 12.38
C ALA A 88 23.86 -4.08 12.80
N GLU A 89 22.62 -4.04 12.31
CA GLU A 89 21.55 -4.96 12.68
C GLU A 89 21.62 -6.31 11.94
N TYR A 90 21.98 -6.30 10.65
CA TYR A 90 21.98 -7.50 9.80
C TYR A 90 23.37 -8.13 9.65
N CYS A 91 24.43 -7.37 9.95
CA CYS A 91 25.82 -7.80 9.85
C CYS A 91 26.63 -7.51 11.13
N PRO A 92 26.13 -7.88 12.33
CA PRO A 92 26.78 -7.51 13.60
C PRO A 92 28.19 -8.09 13.76
N ASP A 93 28.47 -9.24 13.16
CA ASP A 93 29.74 -9.96 13.28
C ASP A 93 30.79 -9.52 12.24
N ARG A 94 30.46 -8.57 11.36
CA ARG A 94 31.38 -8.13 10.29
C ARG A 94 32.21 -6.92 10.74
N ALA A 95 33.49 -6.95 10.41
CA ALA A 95 34.39 -5.82 10.62
C ALA A 95 33.98 -4.63 9.74
N LEU A 96 34.03 -3.42 10.31
CA LEU A 96 33.79 -2.18 9.59
C LEU A 96 35.08 -1.65 8.92
N PRO A 97 34.98 -0.99 7.75
CA PRO A 97 33.78 -0.81 6.94
C PRO A 97 33.40 -2.10 6.20
N ILE A 98 32.10 -2.42 6.15
CA ILE A 98 31.61 -3.60 5.43
C ILE A 98 31.74 -3.34 3.92
N PRO A 99 32.46 -4.18 3.16
CA PRO A 99 32.58 -4.02 1.71
C PRO A 99 31.23 -4.11 1.03
N MET A 100 30.97 -3.19 0.09
CA MET A 100 29.73 -3.17 -0.70
C MET A 100 30.04 -3.08 -2.19
N THR A 101 29.33 -3.87 -2.99
CA THR A 101 29.31 -3.75 -4.45
C THR A 101 28.29 -2.69 -4.85
N GLN A 102 28.70 -1.77 -5.72
CA GLN A 102 27.84 -0.74 -6.29
C GLN A 102 27.46 -1.09 -7.72
N SER A 103 26.19 -0.89 -8.05
CA SER A 103 25.67 -0.97 -9.41
C SER A 103 24.61 0.09 -9.64
N SER A 104 24.25 0.31 -10.90
CA SER A 104 23.12 1.16 -11.28
C SER A 104 22.14 0.35 -12.12
N VAL A 105 20.85 0.55 -11.87
CA VAL A 105 19.75 -0.06 -12.61
C VAL A 105 18.72 0.98 -12.99
N GLU A 106 17.96 0.73 -14.05
CA GLU A 106 16.86 1.59 -14.46
C GLU A 106 15.55 1.12 -13.83
N ALA A 107 14.94 1.97 -13.00
CA ALA A 107 13.60 1.79 -12.49
C ALA A 107 12.58 2.46 -13.40
N GLU A 108 11.36 1.94 -13.41
CA GLU A 108 10.29 2.57 -14.18
C GLU A 108 9.72 3.78 -13.45
N PHE A 109 9.47 4.87 -14.18
CA PHE A 109 9.08 6.15 -13.56
C PHE A 109 7.56 6.40 -13.50
N GLY A 110 6.73 5.46 -13.96
CA GLY A 110 5.27 5.57 -14.02
C GLY A 110 4.79 6.57 -15.08
N PHE A 111 3.70 6.25 -15.79
CA PHE A 111 3.19 7.14 -16.84
C PHE A 111 2.36 8.31 -16.26
N ASP A 112 2.60 9.53 -16.75
CA ASP A 112 1.84 10.76 -16.41
C ASP A 112 1.60 11.65 -17.65
N GLY A 113 1.30 11.02 -18.78
CA GLY A 113 1.02 11.73 -20.03
C GLY A 113 2.23 12.50 -20.56
N ARG A 114 2.06 13.79 -20.85
CA ARG A 114 3.11 14.64 -21.45
C ARG A 114 4.28 14.92 -20.50
N ASN A 115 4.04 14.93 -19.19
CA ASN A 115 5.09 15.21 -18.20
C ASN A 115 5.99 13.99 -17.98
N ASN A 116 5.47 12.79 -18.25
CA ASN A 116 6.24 11.56 -18.15
C ASN A 116 5.79 10.57 -19.24
N PRO A 117 6.45 10.57 -20.41
CA PRO A 117 6.05 9.74 -21.54
C PRO A 117 6.20 8.25 -21.23
N LEU A 118 5.58 7.42 -22.07
CA LEU A 118 5.71 5.97 -21.96
C LEU A 118 7.18 5.57 -22.18
N GLY A 119 7.74 4.82 -21.23
CA GLY A 119 9.12 4.34 -21.32
C GLY A 119 10.13 5.10 -20.45
N SER A 120 9.71 6.20 -19.80
CA SER A 120 10.56 6.91 -18.85
C SER A 120 11.07 6.00 -17.74
N ALA A 121 12.34 6.20 -17.41
CA ALA A 121 13.04 5.47 -16.39
C ALA A 121 13.83 6.43 -15.50
N VAL A 122 14.15 5.94 -14.30
CA VAL A 122 14.95 6.63 -13.29
C VAL A 122 16.18 5.78 -13.02
N SER A 123 17.34 6.40 -13.04
CA SER A 123 18.56 5.76 -12.59
C SER A 123 18.48 5.50 -11.09
N VAL A 124 18.77 4.26 -10.69
CA VAL A 124 18.71 3.82 -9.31
C VAL A 124 20.06 3.25 -8.92
N ALA A 125 20.71 3.89 -7.95
CA ALA A 125 21.92 3.37 -7.35
C ALA A 125 21.55 2.20 -6.43
N VAL A 126 22.26 1.09 -6.59
CA VAL A 126 22.12 -0.11 -5.77
C VAL A 126 23.46 -0.40 -5.11
N SER A 127 23.46 -0.46 -3.78
CA SER A 127 24.64 -0.88 -2.99
C SER A 127 24.29 -2.17 -2.27
N ARG A 128 25.09 -3.22 -2.43
CA ARG A 128 24.79 -4.56 -1.91
C ARG A 128 26.01 -5.15 -1.20
N THR A 129 25.80 -5.85 -0.07
CA THR A 129 26.86 -6.65 0.57
C THR A 129 27.28 -7.82 -0.33
N ASP A 130 28.51 -8.30 -0.20
CA ASP A 130 29.02 -9.45 -0.99
C ASP A 130 28.14 -10.71 -0.94
N ASP A 131 27.52 -10.98 0.21
CA ASP A 131 26.59 -12.10 0.44
C ASP A 131 25.14 -11.80 0.02
N GLY A 132 24.86 -10.57 -0.44
CA GLY A 132 23.52 -10.11 -0.80
C GLY A 132 22.54 -9.99 0.37
N ARG A 133 23.01 -10.09 1.63
CA ARG A 133 22.15 -10.00 2.82
C ARG A 133 21.51 -8.61 2.96
N VAL A 134 22.26 -7.54 2.71
CA VAL A 134 21.75 -6.16 2.78
C VAL A 134 21.90 -5.51 1.42
N THR A 135 20.80 -4.96 0.90
CA THR A 135 20.77 -4.17 -0.34
C THR A 135 20.13 -2.81 -0.05
N PHE A 136 20.82 -1.72 -0.38
CA PHE A 136 20.28 -0.37 -0.40
C PHE A 136 19.92 0.02 -1.82
N VAL A 137 18.76 0.68 -1.97
CA VAL A 137 18.21 1.14 -3.24
C VAL A 137 17.91 2.63 -3.13
N GLU A 138 18.62 3.45 -3.90
CA GLU A 138 18.56 4.91 -3.89
C GLU A 138 18.21 5.43 -5.29
N PRO A 139 16.92 5.73 -5.58
CA PRO A 139 16.54 6.30 -6.86
C PRO A 139 16.95 7.78 -6.96
N ALA A 140 17.41 8.20 -8.14
CA ALA A 140 17.77 9.60 -8.41
C ALA A 140 16.56 10.55 -8.32
N ASP A 141 15.37 10.05 -8.70
CA ASP A 141 14.11 10.76 -8.64
C ASP A 141 13.09 10.00 -7.80
N ARG A 142 12.15 10.73 -7.18
CA ARG A 142 11.14 10.12 -6.32
C ARG A 142 10.21 9.21 -7.12
N LEU A 143 10.25 7.93 -6.76
CA LEU A 143 9.38 6.89 -7.32
C LEU A 143 7.99 6.93 -6.66
N GLY A 144 7.96 7.17 -5.35
CA GLY A 144 6.79 6.92 -4.51
C GLY A 144 6.67 5.43 -4.14
N PHE A 145 5.85 5.16 -3.12
CA PHE A 145 5.77 3.84 -2.48
C PHE A 145 5.52 2.67 -3.46
N GLY A 146 4.52 2.79 -4.34
CA GLY A 146 4.16 1.70 -5.25
C GLY A 146 5.30 1.31 -6.21
N LEU A 147 5.95 2.30 -6.83
CA LEU A 147 7.07 2.07 -7.74
C LEU A 147 8.36 1.66 -6.99
N ALA A 148 8.59 2.19 -5.77
CA ALA A 148 9.67 1.75 -4.90
C ALA A 148 9.58 0.24 -4.56
N VAL A 149 8.38 -0.24 -4.19
CA VAL A 149 8.13 -1.68 -3.96
C VAL A 149 8.39 -2.47 -5.24
N ARG A 150 7.93 -1.98 -6.40
CA ARG A 150 8.16 -2.67 -7.69
C ARG A 150 9.64 -2.80 -8.03
N THR A 151 10.43 -1.75 -7.81
CA THR A 151 11.89 -1.78 -8.02
C THR A 151 12.53 -2.83 -7.13
N ALA A 152 12.18 -2.87 -5.84
CA ALA A 152 12.70 -3.87 -4.91
C ALA A 152 12.27 -5.31 -5.25
N LEU A 153 11.02 -5.51 -5.69
CA LEU A 153 10.52 -6.82 -6.15
C LEU A 153 11.34 -7.37 -7.32
N ARG A 154 11.79 -6.51 -8.24
CA ARG A 154 12.64 -6.91 -9.39
C ARG A 154 14.07 -7.27 -9.01
N LEU A 155 14.54 -6.79 -7.86
CA LEU A 155 15.85 -7.12 -7.28
C LEU A 155 15.80 -8.33 -6.35
N THR A 156 14.60 -8.85 -6.07
CA THR A 156 14.41 -9.97 -5.14
C THR A 156 14.73 -11.30 -5.82
N GLU A 157 15.48 -12.15 -5.11
CA GLU A 157 15.89 -13.48 -5.58
C GLU A 157 15.07 -14.61 -4.93
N THR A 158 14.35 -14.32 -3.85
CA THR A 158 13.56 -15.30 -3.10
C THR A 158 12.13 -15.43 -3.65
N SER A 159 11.48 -16.57 -3.42
CA SER A 159 10.11 -16.80 -3.92
C SER A 159 9.05 -15.94 -3.22
N TYR A 160 9.30 -15.55 -1.97
CA TYR A 160 8.39 -14.74 -1.17
C TYR A 160 9.05 -13.44 -0.73
N VAL A 161 8.22 -12.43 -0.46
CA VAL A 161 8.61 -11.15 0.10
C VAL A 161 7.77 -10.81 1.31
N TRP A 162 8.40 -10.14 2.27
CA TRP A 162 7.73 -9.36 3.29
C TRP A 162 7.81 -7.89 2.89
N ILE A 163 6.68 -7.23 2.65
CA ILE A 163 6.66 -5.78 2.40
C ILE A 163 6.43 -5.04 3.71
N HIS A 164 7.23 -4.01 3.99
CA HIS A 164 7.11 -3.17 5.19
C HIS A 164 7.29 -1.68 4.84
N GLN A 165 6.54 -0.80 5.49
CA GLN A 165 6.79 0.66 5.45
C GLN A 165 7.41 1.11 6.77
N HIS A 166 8.25 2.14 6.74
CA HIS A 166 9.01 2.62 7.91
C HIS A 166 8.20 3.03 9.16
N ASP A 167 6.88 3.11 9.10
CA ASP A 167 6.01 3.61 10.16
C ASP A 167 5.01 2.57 10.67
N TRP A 168 5.29 1.27 10.47
CA TRP A 168 4.55 0.17 11.09
C TRP A 168 5.43 -0.64 12.04
N THR A 169 4.88 -0.95 13.21
CA THR A 169 5.50 -1.85 14.20
C THR A 169 4.67 -3.10 14.37
N LEU A 170 5.35 -4.22 14.60
CA LEU A 170 4.73 -5.45 15.09
C LEU A 170 4.39 -5.27 16.59
N VAL A 171 3.24 -5.77 17.01
CA VAL A 171 2.80 -5.71 18.42
C VAL A 171 2.39 -7.06 19.00
N THR A 172 2.54 -8.11 18.20
CA THR A 172 2.20 -9.50 18.51
C THR A 172 3.12 -10.40 17.69
N ASP A 173 3.46 -11.56 18.25
CA ASP A 173 4.29 -12.56 17.58
C ASP A 173 3.66 -13.08 16.29
N ILE A 174 4.45 -13.11 15.22
CA ILE A 174 3.99 -13.49 13.88
C ILE A 174 4.57 -14.88 13.53
N PRO A 175 3.73 -15.91 13.33
CA PRO A 175 4.19 -17.27 13.03
C PRO A 175 4.62 -17.40 11.55
N ILE A 176 5.66 -16.67 11.15
CA ILE A 176 6.08 -16.54 9.76
C ILE A 176 6.49 -17.88 9.12
N ALA A 177 7.10 -18.78 9.91
CA ALA A 177 7.46 -20.12 9.45
C ALA A 177 6.22 -20.91 9.00
N GLY A 178 5.16 -20.91 9.82
CA GLY A 178 3.90 -21.58 9.50
C GLY A 178 3.16 -20.90 8.34
N MET A 179 3.20 -19.56 8.25
CA MET A 179 2.63 -18.84 7.11
C MET A 179 3.30 -19.24 5.79
N LEU A 180 4.63 -19.27 5.75
CA LEU A 180 5.38 -19.67 4.56
C LEU A 180 5.12 -21.13 4.20
N ASP A 181 5.07 -22.04 5.19
CA ASP A 181 4.76 -23.45 4.96
C ASP A 181 3.37 -23.64 4.33
N VAL A 182 2.35 -22.95 4.87
CA VAL A 182 1.00 -22.93 4.31
C VAL A 182 1.00 -22.35 2.89
N MET A 183 1.75 -21.27 2.64
CA MET A 183 1.88 -20.71 1.29
C MET A 183 2.59 -21.68 0.33
N GLU A 184 3.56 -22.49 0.80
CA GLU A 184 4.23 -23.50 -0.01
C GLU A 184 3.30 -24.67 -0.36
N ALA A 185 2.54 -25.16 0.61
CA ALA A 185 1.57 -26.24 0.43
C ALA A 185 0.40 -25.86 -0.49
N ASN A 186 0.07 -24.56 -0.56
CA ASN A 186 -1.07 -24.03 -1.32
C ASN A 186 -0.63 -23.15 -2.51
N LYS A 187 0.46 -23.52 -3.19
CA LYS A 187 1.02 -22.81 -4.34
C LYS A 187 0.16 -22.91 -5.62
N ALA A 188 -0.70 -23.92 -5.77
CA ALA A 188 -1.41 -24.15 -7.02
C ALA A 188 -2.36 -23.00 -7.36
N SER A 189 -2.11 -22.30 -8.46
CA SER A 189 -3.07 -21.34 -9.02
C SER A 189 -4.24 -22.13 -9.65
N PRO A 190 -5.48 -21.62 -9.61
CA PRO A 190 -6.54 -22.14 -10.47
C PRO A 190 -6.04 -22.06 -11.91
N ALA A 191 -6.10 -23.18 -12.62
CA ALA A 191 -5.62 -23.31 -13.99
C ALA A 191 -6.11 -22.12 -14.85
N GLY A 192 -5.19 -21.36 -15.45
CA GLY A 192 -5.58 -20.27 -16.35
C GLY A 192 -4.63 -19.08 -16.53
N LEU A 193 -3.40 -19.06 -15.98
CA LEU A 193 -2.41 -18.05 -16.40
C LEU A 193 -1.06 -18.69 -16.78
N PRO A 194 -0.48 -18.35 -17.94
CA PRO A 194 0.82 -18.84 -18.35
C PRO A 194 1.88 -18.32 -17.38
N SER A 195 2.52 -19.26 -16.69
CA SER A 195 3.61 -19.01 -15.74
C SER A 195 4.93 -19.07 -16.50
N THR A 196 5.26 -18.04 -17.27
CA THR A 196 6.60 -17.92 -17.88
C THR A 196 7.03 -16.45 -17.94
N LEU A 197 7.56 -15.93 -16.83
CA LEU A 197 8.61 -14.92 -16.88
C LEU A 197 9.72 -15.42 -15.96
N SER A 198 10.59 -16.25 -16.53
CA SER A 198 11.88 -16.58 -15.92
C SER A 198 12.69 -15.28 -15.87
N LEU A 199 13.08 -14.85 -14.67
CA LEU A 199 13.81 -13.59 -14.42
C LEU A 199 15.30 -13.67 -14.80
N SER A 200 15.70 -14.63 -15.64
CA SER A 200 17.10 -14.95 -15.93
C SER A 200 17.61 -14.54 -17.31
N SER A 201 16.89 -13.73 -18.08
CA SER A 201 17.33 -13.27 -19.40
C SER A 201 17.28 -11.75 -19.55
N LEU A 202 18.12 -11.05 -18.78
CA LEU A 202 18.65 -9.75 -19.15
C LEU A 202 20.17 -9.81 -19.09
N SER A 203 20.76 -10.48 -20.08
CA SER A 203 22.19 -10.35 -20.40
C SER A 203 22.33 -9.35 -21.54
N LEU A 204 23.22 -8.39 -21.34
CA LEU A 204 23.65 -7.42 -22.33
C LEU A 204 24.21 -8.12 -23.57
N SER A 205 23.90 -7.57 -24.75
CA SER A 205 24.88 -7.49 -25.83
C SER A 205 24.60 -6.28 -26.70
N SER A 206 25.60 -5.41 -26.76
CA SER A 206 25.75 -4.33 -27.71
C SER A 206 26.62 -4.80 -28.87
N ALA A 207 26.11 -4.72 -30.10
CA ALA A 207 26.92 -4.45 -31.29
C ALA A 207 26.02 -4.05 -32.47
N SER A 208 26.40 -2.94 -33.08
CA SER A 208 25.88 -2.35 -34.31
C SER A 208 26.14 -3.23 -35.54
N THR A 209 25.22 -3.24 -36.51
CA THR A 209 25.52 -2.93 -37.93
C THR A 209 24.23 -2.83 -38.76
N SER A 210 24.09 -1.67 -39.43
CA SER A 210 23.58 -1.42 -40.77
C SER A 210 23.08 -2.60 -41.63
N GLU A 211 21.85 -2.50 -42.14
CA GLU A 211 21.46 -2.47 -43.57
C GLU A 211 20.02 -2.98 -43.77
N ALA A 212 19.22 -2.19 -44.48
CA ALA A 212 18.03 -2.67 -45.19
C ALA A 212 18.47 -3.32 -46.52
N PRO A 213 17.71 -4.25 -47.11
CA PRO A 213 16.76 -3.80 -48.11
C PRO A 213 15.45 -4.62 -48.21
N ALA A 214 14.66 -4.20 -49.19
CA ALA A 214 13.24 -4.40 -49.41
C ALA A 214 12.82 -5.75 -50.04
N SER A 215 11.48 -5.86 -50.17
CA SER A 215 10.69 -6.65 -51.12
C SER A 215 10.39 -8.11 -50.76
N ALA A 216 9.10 -8.41 -50.56
CA ALA A 216 8.32 -9.18 -51.51
C ALA A 216 6.84 -9.15 -51.10
N LEU A 217 6.06 -8.60 -52.01
CA LEU A 217 4.61 -8.65 -52.10
C LEU A 217 4.22 -10.08 -52.45
N ASP A 218 3.23 -10.66 -51.76
CA ASP A 218 2.43 -11.71 -52.40
C ASP A 218 0.98 -11.71 -51.94
N THR A 219 0.15 -12.23 -52.84
CA THR A 219 -1.14 -11.68 -53.20
C THR A 219 -2.25 -12.68 -52.88
N ALA A 220 -3.42 -12.14 -52.51
CA ALA A 220 -4.75 -12.75 -52.65
C ALA A 220 -5.11 -14.01 -51.84
N THR A 221 -6.23 -13.95 -51.11
CA THR A 221 -7.54 -14.39 -51.64
C THR A 221 -8.64 -14.11 -50.62
N VAL A 222 -9.65 -13.36 -51.06
CA VAL A 222 -10.92 -13.10 -50.38
C VAL A 222 -11.84 -14.29 -50.66
N GLY A 223 -12.45 -14.87 -49.62
CA GLY A 223 -13.44 -15.95 -49.73
C GLY A 223 -14.42 -15.90 -48.56
N SER A 224 -15.69 -15.82 -48.91
CA SER A 224 -16.85 -15.43 -48.10
C SER A 224 -17.30 -16.40 -46.97
N LEU A 225 -18.08 -15.81 -46.05
CA LEU A 225 -19.04 -16.43 -45.11
C LEU A 225 -19.95 -17.48 -45.79
N PRO A 226 -20.41 -18.49 -45.03
CA PRO A 226 -21.79 -18.49 -44.49
C PRO A 226 -21.81 -19.10 -43.06
N GLY A 227 -22.85 -19.07 -42.23
CA GLY A 227 -24.25 -18.67 -42.28
C GLY A 227 -24.89 -19.20 -40.99
N SER A 228 -25.77 -18.43 -40.35
CA SER A 228 -26.58 -18.91 -39.21
C SER A 228 -27.62 -19.94 -39.65
N PRO A 229 -28.14 -20.74 -38.71
CA PRO A 229 -29.58 -20.86 -38.65
C PRO A 229 -30.17 -20.67 -37.23
N ALA A 230 -31.48 -20.50 -37.26
CA ALA A 230 -32.34 -19.88 -36.26
C ALA A 230 -32.88 -20.81 -35.16
N ALA A 231 -33.57 -20.16 -34.23
CA ALA A 231 -34.16 -20.63 -32.99
C ALA A 231 -35.31 -21.67 -33.11
N ALA A 232 -35.52 -22.39 -32.01
CA ALA A 232 -36.80 -22.98 -31.61
C ALA A 232 -36.94 -22.96 -30.06
N ASP A 233 -38.14 -22.64 -29.60
CA ASP A 233 -38.56 -22.32 -28.23
C ASP A 233 -38.81 -23.53 -27.29
N THR A 234 -38.35 -23.41 -26.04
CA THR A 234 -38.89 -23.71 -24.66
C THR A 234 -39.72 -24.99 -24.36
N PRO A 235 -39.91 -25.47 -23.08
CA PRO A 235 -39.60 -24.85 -21.78
C PRO A 235 -39.10 -25.74 -20.59
N GLY A 236 -38.53 -25.09 -19.56
CA GLY A 236 -38.75 -25.45 -18.14
C GLY A 236 -37.58 -26.09 -17.37
N GLY A 237 -37.21 -25.49 -16.23
CA GLY A 237 -36.50 -26.19 -15.14
C GLY A 237 -35.29 -25.49 -14.54
N THR A 238 -35.53 -24.57 -13.60
CA THR A 238 -34.81 -24.35 -12.32
C THR A 238 -33.33 -24.76 -12.18
N GLY A 239 -32.48 -23.82 -11.75
CA GLY A 239 -31.29 -24.15 -10.96
C GLY A 239 -30.09 -23.26 -11.18
N ASP A 240 -30.06 -22.11 -10.50
CA ASP A 240 -28.83 -21.36 -10.21
C ASP A 240 -27.86 -22.25 -9.41
N ASP A 241 -26.97 -23.02 -10.06
CA ASP A 241 -25.93 -23.80 -9.34
C ASP A 241 -24.68 -24.14 -10.16
N ALA A 242 -24.28 -23.29 -11.11
CA ALA A 242 -23.09 -23.52 -11.95
C ALA A 242 -21.83 -22.75 -11.50
N PHE A 243 -21.71 -22.35 -10.23
CA PHE A 243 -20.52 -21.65 -9.72
C PHE A 243 -20.05 -22.21 -8.37
N THR A 244 -19.77 -23.50 -8.33
CA THR A 244 -19.20 -24.21 -7.18
C THR A 244 -17.94 -24.93 -7.63
N THR A 245 -16.84 -24.18 -7.73
CA THR A 245 -15.53 -24.80 -7.50
C THR A 245 -15.31 -24.83 -6.00
N ASP A 246 -15.61 -25.97 -5.37
CA ASP A 246 -15.07 -26.25 -4.05
C ASP A 246 -13.55 -26.33 -4.18
N LEU A 247 -12.88 -25.24 -3.80
CA LEU A 247 -11.43 -25.23 -3.66
C LEU A 247 -11.09 -26.04 -2.41
N GLU A 248 -10.96 -27.35 -2.57
CA GLU A 248 -10.49 -28.27 -1.53
C GLU A 248 -9.15 -27.77 -0.95
N SER A 249 -8.27 -27.27 -1.83
CA SER A 249 -7.01 -26.59 -1.49
C SER A 249 -6.94 -25.18 -2.12
N PRO A 250 -7.47 -24.13 -1.46
CA PRO A 250 -7.48 -22.79 -2.04
C PRO A 250 -6.07 -22.18 -2.07
N PRO A 251 -5.68 -21.45 -3.14
CA PRO A 251 -4.36 -20.84 -3.25
C PRO A 251 -4.11 -19.83 -2.13
N VAL A 252 -2.91 -19.83 -1.56
CA VAL A 252 -2.46 -18.83 -0.57
C VAL A 252 -1.26 -18.09 -1.11
N LYS A 253 -1.49 -16.94 -1.75
CA LYS A 253 -0.45 -16.16 -2.44
C LYS A 253 -0.08 -14.84 -1.77
N TYR A 254 -0.93 -14.36 -0.88
CA TYR A 254 -0.78 -13.10 -0.15
C TYR A 254 -1.42 -13.23 1.23
N ILE A 255 -0.72 -12.81 2.28
CA ILE A 255 -1.20 -12.78 3.68
C ILE A 255 -0.94 -11.39 4.27
N CYS A 256 -1.99 -10.63 4.52
CA CYS A 256 -1.91 -9.35 5.24
C CYS A 256 -2.01 -9.55 6.76
N LEU A 257 -1.32 -8.68 7.52
CA LEU A 257 -1.44 -8.65 8.97
C LEU A 257 -2.51 -7.64 9.43
N PRO A 258 -3.30 -7.99 10.48
CA PRO A 258 -4.37 -7.13 10.95
C PRO A 258 -3.83 -5.89 11.68
N SER A 259 -4.28 -4.72 11.22
CA SER A 259 -4.20 -3.44 11.93
C SER A 259 -5.54 -3.11 12.59
N CYS A 260 -5.63 -2.01 13.35
CA CYS A 260 -6.82 -1.67 14.14
C CYS A 260 -8.15 -1.66 13.34
N ARG A 261 -8.12 -1.23 12.07
CA ARG A 261 -9.31 -1.18 11.21
C ARG A 261 -9.70 -2.54 10.61
N LEU A 262 -8.80 -3.53 10.69
CA LEU A 262 -8.99 -4.87 10.15
C LEU A 262 -9.36 -5.89 11.24
N LEU A 263 -9.56 -5.44 12.49
CA LEU A 263 -10.06 -6.31 13.54
C LEU A 263 -11.49 -6.76 13.23
N SER A 264 -11.78 -8.02 13.52
CA SER A 264 -13.08 -8.67 13.25
C SER A 264 -13.53 -8.53 11.79
N TYR A 265 -12.59 -8.45 10.83
CA TYR A 265 -12.86 -8.18 9.42
C TYR A 265 -13.97 -9.04 8.82
N ALA A 266 -14.00 -10.33 9.12
CA ALA A 266 -14.94 -11.30 8.54
C ALA A 266 -16.41 -11.00 8.87
N VAL A 267 -16.67 -10.19 9.90
CA VAL A 267 -18.03 -9.79 10.32
C VAL A 267 -18.33 -8.31 10.06
N GLN A 268 -17.42 -7.57 9.41
CA GLN A 268 -17.66 -6.17 9.09
C GLN A 268 -18.69 -6.01 7.96
N ALA A 269 -19.47 -4.91 8.01
CA ALA A 269 -20.57 -4.63 7.09
C ALA A 269 -20.19 -4.73 5.61
N HIS A 270 -18.99 -4.27 5.23
CA HIS A 270 -18.54 -4.30 3.84
C HIS A 270 -18.25 -5.73 3.31
N VAL A 271 -18.17 -6.71 4.21
CA VAL A 271 -18.12 -8.14 3.88
C VAL A 271 -19.53 -8.74 3.96
N THR A 272 -20.23 -8.50 5.06
CA THR A 272 -21.50 -9.18 5.36
C THR A 272 -22.69 -8.68 4.53
N TYR A 273 -22.67 -7.44 4.04
CA TYR A 273 -23.74 -6.89 3.20
C TYR A 273 -23.69 -7.36 1.75
N HIS A 274 -22.55 -7.93 1.31
CA HIS A 274 -22.42 -8.46 -0.04
C HIS A 274 -22.50 -9.99 -0.01
N THR A 275 -23.62 -10.55 -0.46
CA THR A 275 -23.91 -12.00 -0.37
C THR A 275 -22.79 -12.88 -0.91
N ALA A 276 -22.18 -12.50 -2.05
CA ALA A 276 -21.06 -13.26 -2.62
C ALA A 276 -19.82 -13.28 -1.71
N LEU A 277 -19.48 -12.17 -1.06
CA LEU A 277 -18.33 -12.07 -0.17
C LEU A 277 -18.59 -12.81 1.16
N LEU A 278 -19.81 -12.71 1.68
CA LEU A 278 -20.24 -13.47 2.84
C LEU A 278 -20.18 -14.98 2.58
N ARG A 279 -20.66 -15.45 1.42
CA ARG A 279 -20.56 -16.85 1.00
C ARG A 279 -19.09 -17.30 0.91
N LEU A 280 -18.24 -16.53 0.24
CA LEU A 280 -16.80 -16.81 0.16
C LEU A 280 -16.12 -16.85 1.54
N THR A 281 -16.51 -15.95 2.44
CA THR A 281 -16.00 -15.95 3.83
C THR A 281 -16.37 -17.24 4.54
N ARG A 282 -17.62 -17.70 4.44
CA ARG A 282 -18.08 -18.96 5.06
C ARG A 282 -17.36 -20.19 4.48
N GLN A 283 -17.07 -20.19 3.18
CA GLN A 283 -16.43 -21.32 2.50
C GLN A 283 -14.91 -21.39 2.74
N LEU A 284 -14.24 -20.23 2.75
CA LEU A 284 -12.77 -20.19 2.71
C LEU A 284 -12.14 -19.96 4.09
N LYS A 285 -12.80 -19.23 4.99
CA LYS A 285 -12.24 -18.95 6.33
C LYS A 285 -12.02 -20.26 7.07
N ARG A 286 -10.77 -20.54 7.43
CA ARG A 286 -10.37 -21.80 8.08
C ARG A 286 -9.03 -21.64 8.79
N THR A 287 -8.70 -22.62 9.61
CA THR A 287 -7.37 -22.77 10.20
C THR A 287 -6.58 -23.76 9.37
N PHE A 288 -5.47 -23.31 8.80
CA PHE A 288 -4.53 -24.13 8.05
C PHE A 288 -3.58 -24.83 9.02
N ILE A 289 -3.32 -26.11 8.79
CA ILE A 289 -2.35 -26.91 9.56
C ILE A 289 -1.05 -26.97 8.76
N PRO A 290 0.06 -26.41 9.25
CA PRO A 290 1.35 -26.54 8.60
C PRO A 290 1.79 -28.01 8.51
N SER A 291 2.67 -28.30 7.56
CA SER A 291 3.22 -29.62 7.28
C SER A 291 4.05 -30.20 8.44
N SER A 292 4.70 -29.31 9.21
CA SER A 292 5.42 -29.69 10.43
C SER A 292 4.52 -29.57 11.66
N SER A 293 4.40 -30.64 12.44
CA SER A 293 3.63 -30.66 13.70
C SER A 293 4.19 -29.73 14.79
N SER A 294 5.44 -29.26 14.64
CA SER A 294 6.05 -28.28 15.54
C SER A 294 5.57 -26.85 15.32
N LEU A 295 4.94 -26.56 14.17
CA LEU A 295 4.49 -25.22 13.81
C LEU A 295 3.04 -25.00 14.27
N PRO A 296 2.71 -23.79 14.76
CA PRO A 296 1.35 -23.50 15.21
C PRO A 296 0.37 -23.45 14.03
N PRO A 297 -0.92 -23.80 14.25
CA PRO A 297 -1.97 -23.62 13.26
C PRO A 297 -2.11 -22.16 12.80
N ILE A 298 -2.42 -21.95 11.53
CA ILE A 298 -2.49 -20.63 10.90
C ILE A 298 -3.94 -20.30 10.53
N PRO A 299 -4.69 -19.58 11.39
CA PRO A 299 -6.04 -19.12 11.06
C PRO A 299 -5.99 -18.03 10.01
N LEU A 300 -6.69 -18.24 8.88
CA LEU A 300 -6.81 -17.27 7.80
C LEU A 300 -8.29 -17.03 7.47
N THR A 301 -8.60 -15.78 7.11
CA THR A 301 -9.87 -15.40 6.48
C THR A 301 -9.59 -14.85 5.08
N PRO A 302 -10.45 -15.11 4.08
CA PRO A 302 -10.30 -14.42 2.80
C PRO A 302 -10.38 -12.92 3.01
N LEU A 303 -9.51 -12.21 2.29
CA LEU A 303 -9.42 -10.75 2.32
C LEU A 303 -9.90 -10.21 0.98
N PHE A 304 -10.84 -9.26 1.00
CA PHE A 304 -11.47 -8.73 -0.21
C PHE A 304 -10.88 -7.39 -0.66
N PHE A 305 -9.57 -7.24 -0.47
CA PHE A 305 -8.83 -6.03 -0.77
C PHE A 305 -7.32 -6.30 -0.80
N TRP A 306 -6.56 -5.59 -1.63
CA TRP A 306 -5.09 -5.62 -1.59
C TRP A 306 -4.58 -4.46 -0.75
N HIS A 307 -4.01 -4.76 0.42
CA HIS A 307 -3.46 -3.74 1.32
C HIS A 307 -1.96 -3.51 1.09
N ASP A 308 -1.52 -2.29 1.37
CA ASP A 308 -0.09 -1.91 1.38
C ASP A 308 0.57 -2.00 2.77
N LYS A 309 -0.22 -2.31 3.79
CA LYS A 309 0.22 -2.59 5.18
C LYS A 309 1.09 -3.84 5.22
N PRO A 310 1.97 -4.03 6.23
CA PRO A 310 2.85 -5.19 6.31
C PRO A 310 2.18 -6.53 5.98
N HIS A 311 2.78 -7.25 5.02
CA HIS A 311 2.22 -8.46 4.45
C HIS A 311 3.31 -9.35 3.84
N ILE A 312 2.97 -10.63 3.67
CA ILE A 312 3.78 -11.62 2.97
C ILE A 312 3.12 -11.92 1.63
N ALA A 313 3.90 -12.05 0.56
CA ALA A 313 3.37 -12.39 -0.76
C ALA A 313 4.38 -13.19 -1.59
N GLU A 314 3.88 -14.04 -2.49
CA GLU A 314 4.69 -14.63 -3.55
C GLU A 314 5.09 -13.55 -4.57
N VAL A 315 6.38 -13.47 -4.90
CA VAL A 315 6.96 -12.41 -5.75
C VAL A 315 6.33 -12.41 -7.15
N SER A 316 6.25 -13.58 -7.77
CA SER A 316 5.69 -13.74 -9.13
C SER A 316 4.22 -13.31 -9.17
N HIS A 317 3.43 -13.70 -8.18
CA HIS A 317 2.03 -13.30 -8.05
C HIS A 317 1.89 -11.79 -7.79
N TYR A 318 2.73 -11.22 -6.92
CA TYR A 318 2.74 -9.78 -6.66
C TYR A 318 2.95 -9.00 -7.96
N LEU A 319 4.01 -9.33 -8.70
CA LEU A 319 4.33 -8.69 -9.97
C LEU A 319 3.18 -8.86 -10.97
N ALA A 320 2.63 -10.07 -11.11
CA ALA A 320 1.54 -10.34 -12.05
C ALA A 320 0.22 -9.64 -11.70
N ARG A 321 -0.10 -9.45 -10.42
CA ARG A 321 -1.39 -8.86 -9.98
C ARG A 321 -1.33 -7.35 -9.80
N VAL A 322 -0.23 -6.84 -9.26
CA VAL A 322 -0.07 -5.42 -8.94
C VAL A 322 0.60 -4.69 -10.10
N PHE A 323 1.57 -5.31 -10.77
CA PHE A 323 2.39 -4.69 -11.82
C PHE A 323 2.41 -5.47 -13.16
N PRO A 324 1.27 -5.94 -13.70
CA PRO A 324 1.24 -6.74 -14.93
C PRO A 324 1.82 -5.99 -16.14
N THR A 325 1.72 -4.66 -16.15
CA THR A 325 2.25 -3.80 -17.21
C THR A 325 2.90 -2.56 -16.62
N ARG A 326 3.67 -1.85 -17.46
CA ARG A 326 4.25 -0.55 -17.10
C ARG A 326 3.19 0.48 -16.65
N LEU A 327 2.00 0.43 -17.24
CA LEU A 327 0.90 1.35 -16.95
C LEU A 327 0.14 1.04 -15.65
N SER A 328 0.51 -0.01 -14.92
CA SER A 328 -0.27 -0.49 -13.78
C SER A 328 -0.17 0.38 -12.53
N MET A 329 0.84 1.24 -12.44
CA MET A 329 1.07 2.13 -11.31
C MET A 329 1.55 3.50 -11.79
N ALA A 330 0.77 4.54 -11.52
CA ALA A 330 1.18 5.91 -11.77
C ALA A 330 2.20 6.37 -10.72
N ARG A 331 2.99 7.39 -11.04
CA ARG A 331 3.96 7.98 -10.10
C ARG A 331 3.23 8.51 -8.86
N GLY A 332 3.77 8.19 -7.68
CA GLY A 332 3.20 8.61 -6.40
C GLY A 332 1.88 7.93 -6.00
N ALA A 333 1.34 7.02 -6.82
CA ALA A 333 0.15 6.24 -6.47
C ALA A 333 0.46 5.19 -5.40
N PHE A 334 -0.56 4.88 -4.58
CA PHE A 334 -0.50 3.83 -3.57
C PHE A 334 -1.11 2.54 -4.12
N ILE A 335 -0.50 1.41 -3.77
CA ILE A 335 -0.97 0.09 -4.18
C ILE A 335 -2.39 -0.17 -3.68
N GLU A 336 -2.66 0.19 -2.42
CA GLU A 336 -3.98 0.08 -1.79
C GLU A 336 -5.06 0.85 -2.57
N ASP A 337 -4.79 2.09 -2.97
CA ASP A 337 -5.74 2.94 -3.69
C ASP A 337 -5.96 2.48 -5.14
N THR A 338 -4.90 2.06 -5.85
CA THR A 338 -4.98 1.69 -7.27
C THR A 338 -5.44 0.25 -7.47
N VAL A 339 -4.89 -0.69 -6.70
CA VAL A 339 -5.10 -2.13 -6.91
C VAL A 339 -6.13 -2.70 -5.96
N GLY A 340 -6.22 -2.19 -4.74
CA GLY A 340 -7.15 -2.71 -3.73
C GLY A 340 -8.61 -2.59 -4.13
N HIS A 341 -9.02 -1.44 -4.68
CA HIS A 341 -10.38 -1.24 -5.19
C HIS A 341 -10.70 -2.16 -6.37
N ARG A 342 -9.79 -2.22 -7.36
CA ARG A 342 -9.89 -3.14 -8.51
C ARG A 342 -10.02 -4.60 -8.06
N ALA A 343 -9.26 -5.00 -7.05
CA ALA A 343 -9.31 -6.35 -6.51
C ALA A 343 -10.66 -6.65 -5.88
N ARG A 344 -11.15 -5.76 -5.02
CA ARG A 344 -12.47 -5.89 -4.38
C ARG A 344 -13.59 -6.04 -5.40
N ASP A 345 -13.62 -5.20 -6.41
CA ASP A 345 -14.70 -5.22 -7.41
C ASP A 345 -14.68 -6.53 -8.21
N GLN A 346 -13.49 -7.04 -8.57
CA GLN A 346 -13.39 -8.36 -9.21
C GLN A 346 -13.78 -9.51 -8.28
N MET A 347 -13.47 -9.43 -6.98
CA MET A 347 -13.85 -10.45 -5.99
C MET A 347 -15.36 -10.49 -5.74
N LYS A 348 -16.05 -9.34 -5.78
CA LYS A 348 -17.52 -9.28 -5.73
C LYS A 348 -18.17 -10.02 -6.91
N LEU A 349 -17.48 -10.10 -8.04
CA LEU A 349 -17.85 -10.87 -9.23
C LEU A 349 -17.38 -12.34 -9.19
N GLY A 350 -16.93 -12.85 -8.03
CA GLY A 350 -16.51 -14.24 -7.87
C GLY A 350 -15.04 -14.53 -8.19
N ASN A 351 -14.26 -13.54 -8.65
CA ASN A 351 -12.87 -13.74 -9.05
C ASN A 351 -11.88 -13.69 -7.88
N TRP A 352 -12.23 -14.23 -6.71
CA TRP A 352 -11.34 -14.16 -5.54
C TRP A 352 -10.06 -14.99 -5.73
N ALA A 353 -10.15 -16.16 -6.34
CA ALA A 353 -9.00 -17.06 -6.53
C ALA A 353 -7.90 -16.46 -7.41
N LYS A 354 -8.24 -15.52 -8.31
CA LYS A 354 -7.28 -14.72 -9.09
C LYS A 354 -6.35 -13.90 -8.20
N TRP A 355 -6.86 -13.42 -7.07
CA TRP A 355 -6.13 -12.56 -6.15
C TRP A 355 -5.52 -13.35 -4.99
N ALA A 356 -6.21 -14.41 -4.53
CA ALA A 356 -5.74 -15.30 -3.47
C ALA A 356 -5.22 -14.53 -2.24
N CYS A 357 -5.92 -13.44 -1.90
CA CYS A 357 -5.59 -12.56 -0.79
C CYS A 357 -6.22 -13.08 0.49
N TRP A 358 -5.37 -13.29 1.50
CA TRP A 358 -5.75 -13.71 2.83
C TRP A 358 -5.34 -12.67 3.85
N MET A 359 -5.99 -12.73 5.00
CA MET A 359 -5.57 -12.01 6.19
C MET A 359 -5.33 -13.00 7.31
N TYR A 360 -4.22 -12.83 8.02
CA TYR A 360 -3.96 -13.55 9.25
C TYR A 360 -5.03 -13.21 10.28
N TYR A 361 -5.72 -14.23 10.81
CA TYR A 361 -6.95 -14.06 11.57
C TYR A 361 -6.95 -14.75 12.94
N PRO A 362 -5.91 -14.55 13.77
CA PRO A 362 -5.86 -15.11 15.12
C PRO A 362 -7.00 -14.59 16.00
N ASP A 363 -7.45 -15.43 16.93
CA ASP A 363 -8.52 -15.13 17.88
C ASP A 363 -9.77 -14.51 17.23
N GLU A 364 -10.19 -15.07 16.08
CA GLU A 364 -11.35 -14.56 15.34
C GLU A 364 -11.18 -13.09 14.89
N GLY A 365 -9.94 -12.69 14.62
CA GLY A 365 -9.59 -11.34 14.19
C GLY A 365 -9.56 -10.31 15.32
N LYS A 366 -9.55 -10.74 16.58
CA LYS A 366 -9.51 -9.84 17.74
C LYS A 366 -8.10 -9.40 18.11
N ARG A 367 -7.07 -10.13 17.65
CA ARG A 367 -5.68 -9.83 17.97
C ARG A 367 -5.11 -8.80 16.99
N LEU A 368 -4.58 -7.72 17.54
CA LEU A 368 -3.86 -6.69 16.78
C LEU A 368 -2.44 -7.17 16.46
N CYS A 369 -2.02 -7.13 15.20
CA CYS A 369 -0.64 -7.46 14.81
C CYS A 369 0.20 -6.22 14.51
N LEU A 370 -0.44 -5.13 14.05
CA LEU A 370 0.24 -3.94 13.57
C LEU A 370 -0.18 -2.66 14.31
N ARG A 371 0.79 -1.80 14.60
CA ARG A 371 0.56 -0.43 15.09
C ARG A 371 1.32 0.60 14.26
N HIS A 372 0.61 1.64 13.84
CA HIS A 372 1.16 2.72 13.03
C HIS A 372 1.83 3.79 13.92
N LEU A 373 3.04 4.20 13.56
CA LEU A 373 3.83 5.23 14.25
C LEU A 373 3.53 6.65 13.74
N HIS A 374 2.74 6.78 12.68
CA HIS A 374 2.40 8.08 12.08
C HIS A 374 3.65 8.82 11.60
N GLY A 375 4.51 8.15 10.83
CA GLY A 375 5.85 8.63 10.47
C GLY A 375 5.87 10.00 9.79
N ARG A 376 4.78 10.40 9.12
CA ARG A 376 4.64 11.72 8.47
C ARG A 376 4.40 12.89 9.45
N THR A 377 4.01 12.59 10.69
CA THR A 377 3.78 13.57 11.76
C THR A 377 4.67 13.33 12.98
N TRP A 378 5.33 12.17 13.03
CA TRP A 378 6.30 11.79 14.04
C TRP A 378 7.49 12.75 14.02
N ARG A 379 7.78 13.37 15.16
CA ARG A 379 8.92 14.29 15.33
C ARG A 379 9.96 13.77 16.34
N GLY A 380 9.85 12.52 16.73
CA GLY A 380 10.71 11.89 17.72
C GLY A 380 10.01 11.57 19.04
N SER A 381 10.51 10.60 19.81
CA SER A 381 9.88 10.14 21.07
C SER A 381 9.66 11.25 22.08
N VAL A 382 10.62 12.14 22.25
CA VAL A 382 10.55 13.27 23.21
C VAL A 382 9.33 14.15 22.87
N LEU A 383 9.24 14.60 21.61
CA LEU A 383 8.15 15.48 21.18
C LEU A 383 6.78 14.77 21.17
N GLU A 384 6.75 13.44 20.99
CA GLU A 384 5.51 12.66 21.04
C GLU A 384 5.03 12.41 22.48
N LEU A 385 5.96 12.24 23.43
CA LEU A 385 5.65 12.24 24.86
C LEU A 385 5.04 13.58 25.28
N GLU A 386 5.67 14.69 24.91
CA GLU A 386 5.14 16.03 25.19
C GLU A 386 3.75 16.25 24.60
N LYS A 387 3.52 15.85 23.33
CA LYS A 387 2.18 15.90 22.71
C LYS A 387 1.17 15.07 23.47
N LYS A 388 1.54 13.86 23.91
CA LYS A 388 0.65 12.95 24.64
C LYS A 388 0.32 13.51 26.02
N GLU A 389 1.31 14.03 26.75
CA GLU A 389 1.12 14.70 28.05
C GLU A 389 0.24 15.94 27.91
N HIS A 390 0.46 16.75 26.87
CA HIS A 390 -0.36 17.91 26.57
C HIS A 390 -1.82 17.49 26.26
N HIS A 391 -2.02 16.45 25.44
CA HIS A 391 -3.35 15.94 25.11
C HIS A 391 -4.08 15.37 26.34
N ILE A 392 -3.39 14.60 27.20
CA ILE A 392 -3.92 14.11 28.47
C ILE A 392 -4.34 15.29 29.36
N THR A 393 -3.47 16.29 29.49
CA THR A 393 -3.74 17.51 30.27
C THR A 393 -4.96 18.25 29.75
N MET A 394 -5.09 18.42 28.43
CA MET A 394 -6.21 19.09 27.80
C MET A 394 -7.51 18.31 27.96
N ASN A 395 -7.50 16.98 27.87
CA ASN A 395 -8.67 16.15 28.12
C ASN A 395 -9.09 16.19 29.60
N ILE A 396 -8.14 16.19 30.55
CA ILE A 396 -8.44 16.34 31.97
C ILE A 396 -9.04 17.73 32.24
N LYS A 397 -8.49 18.80 31.65
CA LYS A 397 -9.03 20.16 31.74
C LYS A 397 -10.43 20.25 31.11
N GLY A 398 -10.64 19.64 29.95
CA GLY A 398 -11.93 19.57 29.26
C GLY A 398 -13.00 18.86 30.11
N LYS A 399 -12.67 17.69 30.68
CA LYS A 399 -13.55 16.97 31.61
C LYS A 399 -13.86 17.78 32.88
N ARG A 400 -12.89 18.51 33.43
CA ARG A 400 -13.10 19.42 34.57
C ARG A 400 -14.02 20.59 34.22
N ASN A 401 -13.88 21.17 33.03
CA ASN A 401 -14.73 22.26 32.55
C ASN A 401 -16.17 21.78 32.30
N GLN A 402 -16.34 20.59 31.72
CA GLN A 402 -17.66 19.97 31.54
C GLN A 402 -18.34 19.75 32.89
N LYS A 403 -17.64 19.16 33.86
CA LYS A 403 -18.16 18.93 35.22
C LYS A 403 -18.55 20.23 35.94
N LYS A 404 -17.85 21.33 35.69
CA LYS A 404 -18.23 22.67 36.20
C LYS A 404 -19.50 23.20 35.52
N LEU A 405 -19.67 22.96 34.23
CA LEU A 405 -20.86 23.34 33.47
C LEU A 405 -22.09 22.56 33.97
N ASP A 406 -21.94 21.25 34.15
CA ASP A 406 -22.99 20.37 34.64
C ASP A 406 -23.43 20.77 36.06
N LYS A 407 -22.47 21.03 36.96
CA LYS A 407 -22.76 21.54 38.32
C LYS A 407 -23.43 22.93 38.33
N LYS A 408 -23.10 23.79 37.36
CA LYS A 408 -23.76 25.10 37.21
C LYS A 408 -25.20 24.95 36.69
N LYS A 409 -25.44 23.96 35.83
CA LYS A 409 -26.77 23.60 35.33
C LYS A 409 -27.64 23.01 36.45
N GLU A 410 -27.11 22.06 37.22
CA GLU A 410 -27.78 21.51 38.41
C GLU A 410 -28.11 22.61 39.43
N LYS A 411 -27.20 23.57 39.65
CA LYS A 411 -27.45 24.69 40.59
C LYS A 411 -28.51 25.67 40.08
N ARG A 412 -28.67 25.82 38.76
CA ARG A 412 -29.74 26.62 38.14
C ARG A 412 -31.09 25.89 38.20
N GLU A 413 -31.09 24.58 38.05
CA GLU A 413 -32.30 23.76 38.18
C GLU A 413 -32.75 23.62 39.64
N ALA A 414 -31.82 23.71 40.61
CA ALA A 414 -32.11 23.63 42.05
C ALA A 414 -32.61 24.95 42.69
N ASN A 415 -32.45 26.10 42.04
CA ASN A 415 -32.97 27.39 42.52
C ASN A 415 -33.63 28.16 41.35
N PRO A 416 -34.91 27.89 41.05
CA PRO A 416 -35.63 28.52 39.95
C PRO A 416 -36.12 29.96 40.27
N ALA A 417 -35.88 30.47 41.48
CA ALA A 417 -36.32 31.79 41.89
C ALA A 417 -35.25 32.88 41.60
N ASP A 418 -35.03 33.17 40.32
CA ASP A 418 -34.72 34.54 39.85
C ASP A 418 -34.82 34.61 38.31
N SER A 419 -36.05 34.62 37.82
CA SER A 419 -36.38 35.13 36.49
C SER A 419 -37.69 35.89 36.62
N ASP A 420 -37.59 37.14 37.09
CA ASP A 420 -38.69 38.09 37.07
C ASP A 420 -38.82 38.74 35.68
N ASP A 421 -40.08 38.92 35.31
CA ASP A 421 -40.59 39.22 33.98
C ASP A 421 -40.42 40.69 33.59
N GLY A 422 -40.20 40.91 32.29
CA GLY A 422 -40.25 42.21 31.66
C GLY A 422 -40.91 42.13 30.29
N HIS A 423 -42.21 41.81 30.27
CA HIS A 423 -43.07 41.89 29.10
C HIS A 423 -43.21 43.35 28.62
N HIS A 424 -42.91 43.61 27.34
CA HIS A 424 -43.68 44.56 26.55
C HIS A 424 -43.95 43.99 25.14
N GLN A 425 -45.23 43.79 24.88
CA GLN A 425 -45.82 43.40 23.60
C GLN A 425 -45.77 44.56 22.59
N ALA A 426 -45.51 44.24 21.33
CA ALA A 426 -46.16 44.91 20.20
C ALA A 426 -46.27 43.93 19.02
N THR A 427 -47.51 43.58 18.72
CA THR A 427 -48.00 42.83 17.57
C THR A 427 -47.91 43.66 16.29
N THR A 428 -47.50 43.05 15.16
CA THR A 428 -48.15 43.22 13.84
C THR A 428 -47.64 42.17 12.83
N ALA A 429 -48.57 41.66 12.03
CA ALA A 429 -48.44 40.59 11.05
C ALA A 429 -47.76 41.04 9.72
N PRO A 430 -47.47 40.11 8.77
CA PRO A 430 -46.40 40.26 7.78
C PRO A 430 -46.88 40.52 6.34
N ALA A 431 -46.02 41.14 5.52
CA ALA A 431 -45.95 40.98 4.06
C ALA A 431 -44.72 41.72 3.47
N PRO A 432 -44.26 41.34 2.25
CA PRO A 432 -42.87 41.43 1.78
C PRO A 432 -42.61 42.63 0.85
N ILE A 433 -41.34 42.87 0.44
CA ILE A 433 -40.90 43.41 -0.88
C ILE A 433 -39.36 43.65 -0.94
N GLU A 434 -38.80 43.22 -2.07
CA GLU A 434 -37.68 43.70 -2.93
C GLU A 434 -36.28 44.15 -2.44
N GLU A 435 -35.32 43.62 -3.23
CA GLU A 435 -34.13 44.19 -3.88
C GLU A 435 -33.16 45.13 -3.13
N SER A 436 -31.85 44.92 -3.38
CA SER A 436 -31.03 45.88 -4.13
C SER A 436 -29.56 45.44 -4.28
N LEU A 437 -28.95 45.97 -5.34
CA LEU A 437 -27.52 46.14 -5.68
C LEU A 437 -26.95 45.06 -6.61
N GLY A 438 -26.59 45.34 -7.87
CA GLY A 438 -26.53 46.58 -8.63
C GLY A 438 -25.60 46.36 -9.83
N SER A 439 -26.05 46.72 -11.03
CA SER A 439 -25.30 46.67 -12.29
C SER A 439 -25.36 48.05 -12.96
N VAL A 440 -24.21 48.57 -13.43
CA VAL A 440 -24.07 49.56 -14.53
C VAL A 440 -22.66 49.34 -15.09
N GLU A 441 -22.47 48.59 -16.18
CA GLU A 441 -22.61 48.92 -17.62
C GLU A 441 -21.36 49.53 -18.28
N GLY A 442 -21.11 49.07 -19.52
CA GLY A 442 -20.49 49.86 -20.58
C GLY A 442 -19.20 49.28 -21.18
N VAL A 443 -19.01 48.94 -22.46
CA VAL A 443 -19.81 48.57 -23.65
C VAL A 443 -18.80 48.54 -24.83
N ARG A 444 -18.89 47.51 -25.70
CA ARG A 444 -18.43 47.40 -27.12
C ARG A 444 -16.93 47.65 -27.43
N GLY A 445 -16.29 47.04 -28.42
CA GLY A 445 -16.66 46.16 -29.52
C GLY A 445 -15.39 46.04 -30.39
N GLY A 446 -15.00 44.85 -30.84
CA GLY A 446 -15.04 44.54 -32.27
C GLY A 446 -13.66 44.60 -32.95
N HIS A 447 -13.40 43.56 -33.77
CA HIS A 447 -12.43 43.47 -34.88
C HIS A 447 -10.97 43.06 -34.62
N VAL A 448 -10.69 41.82 -35.07
CA VAL A 448 -9.46 41.28 -35.64
C VAL A 448 -9.23 41.98 -37.00
N PRO A 449 -7.99 42.32 -37.44
CA PRO A 449 -7.18 41.36 -38.20
C PRO A 449 -5.64 41.46 -38.11
N ALA A 450 -5.03 40.32 -38.44
CA ALA A 450 -3.80 40.11 -39.22
C ALA A 450 -2.45 40.69 -38.74
N THR A 451 -1.53 39.75 -38.53
CA THR A 451 -0.07 39.83 -38.72
C THR A 451 0.35 40.59 -39.99
N PRO A 452 1.56 41.20 -40.04
CA PRO A 452 2.74 40.44 -40.49
C PRO A 452 4.08 40.80 -39.82
N GLY A 453 4.97 39.81 -39.77
CA GLY A 453 6.39 39.92 -40.16
C GLY A 453 7.36 40.69 -39.26
N SER A 454 8.16 39.96 -38.49
CA SER A 454 9.61 39.76 -38.71
C SER A 454 10.15 38.70 -37.77
#